data_AF-A0A7X6VM11-F1
#
_entry.id   AF-A0A7X6VM11-F1
#
_cell.length_a   1.000
_cell.length_b   1.000
_cell.length_c   1.000
_cell.angle_alpha   90.00
_cell.angle_beta   90.00
_cell.angle_gamma   90.00
#
_symmetry.space_group_name_H-M   'P 1'
#
loop_
_entity.id
_entity.type
_entity.pdbx_description
1 polymer ?
#
loop_
_entity_poly.entity_id
_entity_poly.type
_entity_poly.pdbx_seq_one_letter_code
_entity_poly.pdbx_strand_id
1 'polypeptide(L)'
;MKNTCKLLILFLACFLLSVESAAAQRTADLPSEPEIIRISDEVQVLRFYGAKGTRSESRHHYLEIEGKRIPDVFSKLVYKDLSFTFASRHYLWGDDGYFRSGDSPIPHSPSPAPTEQLEKGWYEGRKKLVGTPENWVYGEWKDGGIFAAPEKLSEAADSLKLPILPRDTSGIPLILDAEDTKPAKGKKDEENNEGLSEDALKKKK
;
A
#
# COMPACT_ATOMS: atom_id res chain seq x y z
N MET A 1 53.42 -9.55 -57.45
CA MET A 1 52.82 -10.01 -56.17
C MET A 1 53.26 -9.12 -55.00
N LYS A 2 52.79 -7.87 -54.96
CA LYS A 2 52.92 -6.93 -53.84
C LYS A 2 51.78 -5.96 -54.06
N ASN A 3 50.64 -6.11 -53.39
CA ASN A 3 49.55 -5.10 -53.30
C ASN A 3 48.30 -5.61 -52.54
N THR A 4 48.27 -6.82 -52.00
CA THR A 4 47.11 -7.33 -51.26
C THR A 4 47.19 -7.15 -49.74
N CYS A 5 48.32 -6.68 -49.18
CA CYS A 5 48.52 -6.61 -47.73
C CYS A 5 48.11 -5.27 -47.07
N LYS A 6 47.79 -4.23 -47.87
CA LYS A 6 47.38 -2.92 -47.33
C LYS A 6 45.87 -2.74 -47.19
N LEU A 7 45.06 -3.61 -47.81
CA LEU A 7 43.60 -3.49 -47.77
C LEU A 7 42.97 -4.15 -46.53
N LEU A 8 43.73 -5.00 -45.81
CA LEU A 8 43.23 -5.70 -44.63
C LEU A 8 43.34 -4.90 -43.33
N ILE A 9 44.17 -3.85 -43.29
CA ILE A 9 44.41 -3.04 -42.09
C ILE A 9 43.42 -1.87 -41.98
N LEU A 10 42.77 -1.46 -43.08
CA LEU A 10 41.76 -0.39 -43.05
C LEU A 10 40.38 -0.88 -42.58
N PHE A 11 40.09 -2.18 -42.62
CA PHE A 11 38.82 -2.74 -42.14
C PHE A 11 38.80 -3.00 -40.63
N LEU A 12 39.97 -3.09 -39.97
CA LEU A 12 40.06 -3.33 -38.51
C LEU A 12 40.05 -2.03 -37.69
N ALA A 13 40.21 -0.86 -38.32
CA ALA A 13 40.19 0.44 -37.66
C ALA A 13 38.79 1.10 -37.61
N CYS A 14 37.81 0.58 -38.37
CA CYS A 14 36.43 1.08 -38.35
C CYS A 14 35.51 0.31 -37.37
N PHE A 15 36.03 -0.69 -36.66
CA PHE A 15 35.29 -1.48 -35.67
C PHE A 15 35.66 -1.11 -34.21
N LEU A 16 36.17 0.11 -34.02
CA LEU A 16 36.46 0.69 -32.69
C LEU A 16 35.69 1.99 -32.44
N LEU A 17 34.65 2.26 -33.23
CA LEU A 17 33.69 3.33 -33.01
C LEU A 17 32.30 2.69 -33.03
N SER A 18 31.76 2.47 -31.84
CA SER A 18 30.36 2.11 -31.49
C SER A 18 30.29 1.00 -30.44
N VAL A 19 31.03 1.18 -29.35
CA VAL A 19 30.49 0.78 -28.04
C VAL A 19 30.11 2.07 -27.34
N GLU A 20 29.13 2.78 -27.91
CA GLU A 20 28.25 3.59 -27.08
C GLU A 20 27.49 2.57 -26.25
N SER A 21 28.06 2.28 -25.08
CA SER A 21 27.31 1.75 -23.97
C SER A 21 26.12 2.68 -23.85
N ALA A 22 24.96 2.19 -24.29
CA ALA A 22 23.68 2.63 -23.77
C ALA A 22 23.68 2.23 -22.29
N ALA A 23 24.48 2.94 -21.49
CA ALA A 23 24.09 3.34 -20.16
C ALA A 23 22.88 4.25 -20.36
N ALA A 24 21.76 3.62 -20.76
CA ALA A 24 20.44 4.12 -20.47
C ALA A 24 20.52 4.45 -19.00
N GLN A 25 20.54 5.76 -18.74
CA GLN A 25 20.38 6.32 -17.43
C GLN A 25 19.17 5.60 -16.84
N ARG A 26 19.41 4.64 -15.96
CA ARG A 26 18.42 4.27 -14.96
C ARG A 26 18.43 5.45 -13.99
N THR A 27 17.88 6.57 -14.46
CA THR A 27 17.27 7.53 -13.58
C THR A 27 16.26 6.69 -12.83
N ALA A 28 16.58 6.39 -11.58
CA ALA A 28 15.55 6.16 -10.58
C ALA A 28 14.81 7.49 -10.50
N ASP A 29 13.96 7.75 -11.51
CA ASP A 29 13.09 8.90 -11.53
C ASP A 29 12.27 8.80 -10.26
N LEU A 30 12.24 9.91 -9.52
CA LEU A 30 11.26 10.18 -8.49
C LEU A 30 9.90 9.64 -8.96
N PRO A 31 9.11 8.98 -8.09
CA PRO A 31 7.89 8.35 -8.54
C PRO A 31 7.03 9.39 -9.26
N SER A 32 6.68 9.09 -10.50
CA SER A 32 5.71 9.87 -11.26
C SER A 32 4.47 10.02 -10.38
N GLU A 33 3.96 11.25 -10.25
CA GLU A 33 2.70 11.52 -9.58
C GLU A 33 1.64 10.47 -9.97
N PRO A 34 0.80 10.02 -9.03
CA PRO A 34 -0.19 9.00 -9.34
C PRO A 34 -1.12 9.48 -10.44
N GLU A 35 -1.48 8.58 -11.34
CA GLU A 35 -2.59 8.82 -12.24
C GLU A 35 -3.89 8.75 -11.45
N ILE A 36 -4.64 9.85 -11.41
CA ILE A 36 -5.90 9.93 -10.68
C ILE A 36 -7.05 9.49 -11.58
N ILE A 37 -7.69 8.38 -11.23
CA ILE A 37 -8.90 7.89 -11.88
C ILE A 37 -10.10 8.33 -11.03
N ARG A 38 -10.81 9.36 -11.46
CA ARG A 38 -12.01 9.84 -10.76
C ARG A 38 -13.21 8.94 -11.06
N ILE A 39 -13.89 8.49 -10.01
CA ILE A 39 -15.11 7.66 -10.10
C ILE A 39 -16.35 8.51 -9.79
N SER A 40 -16.24 9.36 -8.76
CA SER A 40 -17.20 10.39 -8.39
C SER A 40 -16.45 11.57 -7.74
N ASP A 41 -17.17 12.58 -7.28
CA ASP A 41 -16.58 13.72 -6.56
C ASP A 41 -15.91 13.31 -5.23
N GLU A 42 -16.38 12.22 -4.63
CA GLU A 42 -15.91 11.72 -3.34
C GLU A 42 -14.99 10.50 -3.48
N VAL A 43 -14.99 9.82 -4.65
CA VAL A 43 -14.30 8.55 -4.83
C VAL A 43 -13.33 8.62 -6.00
N GLN A 44 -12.07 8.28 -5.73
CA GLN A 44 -11.03 8.20 -6.75
C GLN A 44 -10.09 7.02 -6.50
N VAL A 45 -9.42 6.57 -7.56
CA VAL A 45 -8.36 5.58 -7.50
C VAL A 45 -7.05 6.24 -7.89
N LEU A 46 -6.06 6.17 -7.01
CA LEU A 46 -4.69 6.58 -7.28
C LEU A 46 -3.93 5.40 -7.89
N ARG A 47 -3.53 5.54 -9.15
CA ARG A 47 -2.78 4.53 -9.88
C ARG A 47 -1.30 4.88 -9.94
N PHE A 48 -0.48 4.06 -9.28
CA PHE A 48 0.99 4.14 -9.36
C PHE A 48 1.50 3.09 -10.34
N TYR A 49 2.60 3.40 -11.02
CA TYR A 49 3.24 2.49 -11.96
C TYR A 49 4.58 2.01 -11.42
N GLY A 50 4.84 0.71 -11.50
CA GLY A 50 6.18 0.13 -11.40
C GLY A 50 6.72 -0.18 -12.79
N ALA A 51 7.99 0.12 -13.06
CA ALA A 51 8.67 -0.17 -14.34
C ALA A 51 7.85 0.16 -15.61
N LYS A 52 7.21 1.34 -15.61
CA LYS A 52 6.33 1.82 -16.68
C LYS A 52 7.00 1.75 -18.06
N GLY A 53 6.27 1.27 -19.06
CA GLY A 53 6.72 1.11 -20.44
C GLY A 53 7.55 -0.15 -20.70
N THR A 54 7.73 -1.02 -19.70
CA THR A 54 8.49 -2.26 -19.85
C THR A 54 7.59 -3.50 -19.81
N ARG A 55 8.13 -4.66 -20.20
CA ARG A 55 7.45 -5.97 -20.03
C ARG A 55 7.16 -6.33 -18.57
N SER A 56 7.75 -5.60 -17.63
CA SER A 56 7.58 -5.76 -16.18
C SER A 56 6.74 -4.63 -15.60
N GLU A 57 5.99 -3.90 -16.42
CA GLU A 57 5.11 -2.83 -15.94
C GLU A 57 4.05 -3.38 -14.99
N SER A 58 3.93 -2.74 -13.82
CA SER A 58 2.92 -3.03 -12.83
C SER A 58 2.11 -1.79 -12.47
N ARG A 59 0.84 -1.99 -12.09
CA ARG A 59 -0.11 -0.90 -11.80
C ARG A 59 -0.80 -1.14 -10.46
N HIS A 60 -0.63 -0.21 -9.56
CA HIS A 60 -1.10 -0.29 -8.18
C HIS A 60 -2.26 0.66 -7.96
N HIS A 61 -3.43 0.12 -7.69
CA HIS A 61 -4.68 0.85 -7.57
C HIS A 61 -5.04 1.04 -6.11
N TYR A 62 -4.93 2.27 -5.61
CA TYR A 62 -5.29 2.59 -4.24
C TYR A 62 -6.57 3.40 -4.21
N LEU A 63 -7.52 2.95 -3.40
CA LEU A 63 -8.82 3.61 -3.30
C LEU A 63 -8.76 4.75 -2.30
N GLU A 64 -9.37 5.86 -2.66
CA GLU A 64 -9.66 6.97 -1.78
C GLU A 64 -11.16 7.28 -1.80
N ILE A 65 -11.73 7.42 -0.60
CA ILE A 65 -13.13 7.78 -0.36
C ILE A 65 -13.15 8.97 0.57
N GLU A 66 -13.82 10.06 0.17
CA GLU A 66 -13.86 11.33 0.90
C GLU A 66 -12.44 11.86 1.25
N GLY A 67 -11.49 11.66 0.33
CA GLY A 67 -10.09 12.04 0.54
C GLY A 67 -9.33 11.19 1.56
N LYS A 68 -9.89 10.04 1.98
CA LYS A 68 -9.26 9.08 2.89
C LYS A 68 -8.80 7.85 2.12
N ARG A 69 -7.52 7.53 2.25
CA ARG A 69 -6.89 6.31 1.73
C ARG A 69 -7.46 5.10 2.44
N ILE A 70 -7.99 4.15 1.68
CA ILE A 70 -8.54 2.92 2.25
C ILE A 70 -7.42 1.90 2.47
N PRO A 71 -7.30 1.30 3.68
CA PRO A 71 -6.30 0.28 3.94
C PRO A 71 -6.56 -1.00 3.14
N ASP A 72 -5.50 -1.69 2.75
CA ASP A 72 -5.57 -2.95 2.00
C ASP A 72 -5.86 -4.14 2.92
N VAL A 73 -6.96 -4.09 3.65
CA VAL A 73 -7.38 -5.17 4.57
C VAL A 73 -8.74 -5.75 4.19
N PHE A 74 -9.48 -5.06 3.32
CA PHE A 74 -10.83 -5.43 2.92
C PHE A 74 -10.80 -6.11 1.55
N SER A 75 -11.30 -7.34 1.47
CA SER A 75 -11.44 -8.03 0.18
C SER A 75 -12.49 -7.36 -0.70
N LYS A 76 -13.45 -6.66 -0.08
CA LYS A 76 -14.51 -5.95 -0.76
C LYS A 76 -14.93 -4.73 0.05
N LEU A 77 -15.26 -3.66 -0.65
CA LEU A 77 -15.76 -2.42 -0.09
C LEU A 77 -17.03 -2.01 -0.81
N VAL A 78 -17.95 -1.40 -0.07
CA VAL A 78 -19.13 -0.76 -0.65
C VAL A 78 -19.30 0.61 0.00
N TYR A 79 -19.40 1.64 -0.81
CA TYR A 79 -19.67 3.01 -0.37
C TYR A 79 -20.77 3.59 -1.24
N LYS A 80 -21.91 3.93 -0.60
CA LYS A 80 -23.16 4.23 -1.31
C LYS A 80 -23.48 3.06 -2.27
N ASP A 81 -23.67 3.34 -3.55
CA ASP A 81 -23.93 2.31 -4.59
C ASP A 81 -22.66 1.85 -5.31
N LEU A 82 -21.47 2.26 -4.86
CA LEU A 82 -20.20 1.88 -5.49
C LEU A 82 -19.59 0.68 -4.78
N SER A 83 -19.32 -0.38 -5.53
CA SER A 83 -18.67 -1.59 -5.05
C SER A 83 -17.24 -1.71 -5.57
N PHE A 84 -16.33 -2.18 -4.72
CA PHE A 84 -14.93 -2.40 -5.04
C PHE A 84 -14.47 -3.77 -4.53
N THR A 85 -13.55 -4.38 -5.27
CA THR A 85 -12.93 -5.65 -4.89
C THR A 85 -11.42 -5.52 -4.95
N PHE A 86 -10.75 -6.07 -3.95
CA PHE A 86 -9.31 -6.14 -3.91
C PHE A 86 -8.80 -7.31 -4.74
N ALA A 87 -7.80 -7.07 -5.58
CA ALA A 87 -7.08 -8.09 -6.32
C ALA A 87 -5.58 -7.99 -6.07
N SER A 88 -4.93 -9.14 -5.89
CA SER A 88 -3.47 -9.23 -5.84
C SER A 88 -2.95 -9.76 -7.17
N ARG A 89 -1.88 -9.17 -7.70
CA ARG A 89 -1.16 -9.74 -8.84
C ARG A 89 -0.35 -10.96 -8.43
N HIS A 90 -0.14 -11.86 -9.39
CA HIS A 90 0.68 -13.07 -9.21
C HIS A 90 2.07 -12.98 -9.86
N TYR A 91 2.30 -11.96 -10.69
CA TYR A 91 3.55 -11.75 -11.42
C TYR A 91 4.13 -10.37 -11.10
N LEU A 92 5.38 -10.14 -11.49
CA LEU A 92 6.04 -8.83 -11.36
C LEU A 92 5.37 -7.72 -12.19
N TRP A 93 4.51 -8.10 -13.14
CA TRP A 93 3.72 -7.21 -13.99
C TRP A 93 2.22 -7.42 -13.76
N GLY A 94 1.42 -6.45 -14.19
CA GLY A 94 -0.03 -6.47 -14.07
C GLY A 94 -0.55 -5.64 -12.90
N ASP A 95 -1.74 -5.98 -12.42
CA ASP A 95 -2.56 -5.06 -11.61
C ASP A 95 -2.80 -5.58 -10.20
N ASP A 96 -2.63 -4.72 -9.20
CA ASP A 96 -3.06 -4.99 -7.83
C ASP A 96 -3.84 -3.81 -7.22
N GLY A 97 -4.59 -4.11 -6.16
CA GLY A 97 -5.36 -3.15 -5.40
C GLY A 97 -6.86 -3.20 -5.65
N TYR A 98 -7.52 -2.06 -5.50
CA TYR A 98 -8.97 -1.95 -5.57
C TYR A 98 -9.47 -1.61 -6.96
N PHE A 99 -10.42 -2.41 -7.45
CA PHE A 99 -11.09 -2.23 -8.73
C PHE A 99 -12.59 -2.10 -8.52
N ARG A 100 -13.24 -1.27 -9.34
CA ARG A 100 -14.70 -1.20 -9.36
C ARG A 100 -15.25 -2.57 -9.74
N SER A 101 -16.19 -3.06 -8.94
CA SER A 101 -16.94 -4.29 -9.20
C SER A 101 -18.40 -3.96 -9.48
N GLY A 102 -19.15 -4.96 -9.95
CA GLY A 102 -20.60 -4.81 -10.14
C GLY A 102 -21.31 -4.55 -8.82
N ASP A 103 -22.52 -4.01 -8.91
CA ASP A 103 -23.32 -3.64 -7.75
C ASP A 103 -23.46 -4.81 -6.78
N SER A 104 -23.10 -4.56 -5.52
CA SER A 104 -23.25 -5.52 -4.45
C SER A 104 -24.17 -4.96 -3.38
N PRO A 105 -25.44 -5.37 -3.33
CA PRO A 105 -26.33 -4.95 -2.26
C PRO A 105 -25.81 -5.46 -0.92
N ILE A 106 -25.89 -4.61 0.09
CA ILE A 106 -25.54 -4.96 1.47
C ILE A 106 -26.83 -5.38 2.18
N PRO A 107 -26.86 -6.51 2.90
CA PRO A 107 -28.04 -6.89 3.67
C PRO A 107 -28.34 -5.87 4.78
N HIS A 108 -29.62 -5.56 5.00
CA HIS A 108 -30.04 -4.68 6.09
C HIS A 108 -30.52 -5.49 7.30
N SER A 109 -30.33 -4.93 8.49
CA SER A 109 -30.87 -5.44 9.75
C SER A 109 -31.99 -4.51 10.24
N PRO A 110 -33.10 -5.03 10.79
CA PRO A 110 -34.11 -4.19 11.43
C PRO A 110 -33.64 -3.61 12.77
N SER A 111 -32.52 -4.10 13.33
CA SER A 111 -31.99 -3.61 14.60
C SER A 111 -31.37 -2.22 14.45
N PRO A 112 -31.62 -1.30 15.40
CA PRO A 112 -30.97 0.02 15.41
C PRO A 112 -29.49 -0.11 15.77
N ALA A 113 -28.68 0.79 15.21
CA ALA A 113 -27.30 0.96 15.62
C ALA A 113 -27.25 1.55 17.04
N PRO A 114 -26.51 0.95 17.99
CA PRO A 114 -26.26 1.54 19.30
C PRO A 114 -25.61 2.93 19.17
N THR A 115 -26.06 3.90 19.97
CA THR A 115 -25.52 5.27 19.97
C THR A 115 -24.01 5.29 20.17
N GLU A 116 -23.50 4.46 21.09
CA GLU A 116 -22.06 4.35 21.35
C GLU A 116 -21.25 3.96 20.11
N GLN A 117 -21.81 3.11 19.24
CA GLN A 117 -21.16 2.69 18.00
C GLN A 117 -21.19 3.80 16.93
N LEU A 118 -22.29 4.57 16.89
CA LEU A 118 -22.41 5.72 16.01
C LEU A 118 -21.43 6.83 16.40
N GLU A 119 -21.26 7.10 17.69
CA GLU A 119 -20.28 8.07 18.22
C GLU A 119 -18.84 7.60 18.02
N LYS A 120 -18.58 6.30 18.19
CA LYS A 120 -17.29 5.68 17.87
C LYS A 120 -16.94 5.80 16.38
N GLY A 121 -17.96 5.86 15.53
CA GLY A 121 -17.82 6.01 14.08
C GLY A 121 -17.61 4.70 13.32
N TRP A 122 -17.74 3.55 13.99
CA TRP A 122 -17.71 2.23 13.36
C TRP A 122 -18.30 1.11 14.21
N TYR A 123 -18.76 0.04 13.56
CA TYR A 123 -19.14 -1.23 14.19
C TYR A 123 -18.89 -2.44 13.29
N GLU A 124 -18.60 -3.58 13.91
CA GLU A 124 -18.50 -4.87 13.23
C GLU A 124 -19.89 -5.42 12.90
N GLY A 125 -20.06 -5.91 11.68
CA GLY A 125 -21.27 -6.51 11.21
C GLY A 125 -21.29 -6.70 9.70
N ARG A 126 -21.97 -7.74 9.24
CA ARG A 126 -22.24 -7.97 7.80
C ARG A 126 -23.57 -7.39 7.34
N LYS A 127 -24.33 -6.77 8.25
CA LYS A 127 -25.65 -6.18 7.96
C LYS A 127 -25.67 -4.73 8.39
N LYS A 128 -26.23 -3.86 7.55
CA LYS A 128 -26.40 -2.44 7.86
C LYS A 128 -27.49 -2.28 8.91
N LEU A 129 -27.15 -1.73 10.06
CA LEU A 129 -28.09 -1.43 11.15
C LEU A 129 -28.91 -0.17 10.82
N VAL A 130 -30.13 -0.09 11.35
CA VAL A 130 -30.98 1.10 11.19
C VAL A 130 -30.31 2.30 11.85
N GLY A 131 -30.30 3.43 11.15
CA GLY A 131 -29.64 4.67 11.62
C GLY A 131 -28.15 4.76 11.30
N THR A 132 -27.56 3.76 10.63
CA THR A 132 -26.19 3.87 10.11
C THR A 132 -26.12 4.98 9.05
N PRO A 133 -25.22 5.97 9.19
CA PRO A 133 -25.07 7.05 8.22
C PRO A 133 -24.83 6.53 6.79
N GLU A 134 -25.32 7.28 5.81
CA GLU A 134 -25.25 6.87 4.40
C GLU A 134 -23.83 6.90 3.85
N ASN A 135 -23.00 7.81 4.35
CA ASN A 135 -21.60 7.96 3.97
C ASN A 135 -20.66 6.96 4.66
N TRP A 136 -21.19 5.98 5.39
CA TRP A 136 -20.33 4.93 5.95
C TRP A 136 -19.98 3.90 4.89
N VAL A 137 -18.73 3.47 4.92
CA VAL A 137 -18.17 2.43 4.08
C VAL A 137 -18.43 1.09 4.74
N TYR A 138 -18.98 0.16 3.97
CA TYR A 138 -18.96 -1.25 4.33
C TYR A 138 -17.66 -1.88 3.85
N GLY A 139 -16.93 -2.53 4.75
CA GLY A 139 -15.75 -3.34 4.44
C GLY A 139 -15.98 -4.80 4.80
N GLU A 140 -15.63 -5.72 3.90
CA GLU A 140 -15.69 -7.16 4.12
C GLU A 140 -14.29 -7.76 4.07
N TRP A 141 -14.00 -8.69 4.99
CA TRP A 141 -12.84 -9.56 4.95
C TRP A 141 -13.28 -11.01 5.15
N LYS A 142 -12.34 -11.95 5.07
CA LYS A 142 -12.62 -13.41 5.11
C LYS A 142 -13.58 -13.80 6.24
N ASP A 143 -13.34 -13.28 7.44
CA ASP A 143 -14.02 -13.73 8.65
C ASP A 143 -15.08 -12.76 9.16
N GLY A 144 -15.22 -11.56 8.58
CA GLY A 144 -16.15 -10.55 9.10
C GLY A 144 -16.48 -9.42 8.13
N GLY A 145 -17.21 -8.44 8.67
CA GLY A 145 -17.53 -7.20 7.98
C GLY A 145 -17.60 -6.06 8.98
N ILE A 146 -17.50 -4.84 8.48
CA ILE A 146 -17.53 -3.61 9.27
C ILE A 146 -18.30 -2.53 8.52
N PHE A 147 -18.97 -1.66 9.24
CA PHE A 147 -19.39 -0.36 8.74
C PHE A 147 -18.64 0.72 9.51
N ALA A 148 -18.04 1.65 8.79
CA ALA A 148 -17.26 2.73 9.40
C ALA A 148 -17.35 4.01 8.57
N ALA A 149 -17.24 5.16 9.22
CA ALA A 149 -16.96 6.40 8.52
C ALA A 149 -15.60 6.29 7.78
N PRO A 150 -15.42 6.91 6.59
CA PRO A 150 -14.18 6.81 5.82
C PRO A 150 -12.93 7.15 6.63
N GLU A 151 -12.99 8.18 7.46
CA GLU A 151 -11.91 8.64 8.34
C GLU A 151 -11.62 7.70 9.52
N LYS A 152 -12.52 6.77 9.82
CA LYS A 152 -12.41 5.79 10.92
C LYS A 152 -11.97 4.40 10.45
N LEU A 153 -11.89 4.15 9.15
CA LEU A 153 -11.55 2.83 8.62
C LEU A 153 -10.16 2.34 9.05
N SER A 154 -9.14 3.21 9.02
CA SER A 154 -7.78 2.84 9.44
C SER A 154 -7.73 2.51 10.93
N GLU A 155 -8.31 3.38 11.78
CA GLU A 155 -8.40 3.17 13.23
C GLU A 155 -9.14 1.86 13.54
N ALA A 156 -10.24 1.58 12.85
CA ALA A 156 -11.01 0.37 13.04
C ALA A 156 -10.25 -0.89 12.58
N ALA A 157 -9.57 -0.84 11.43
CA ALA A 157 -8.76 -1.94 10.94
C ALA A 157 -7.62 -2.30 11.91
N ASP A 158 -6.96 -1.29 12.47
CA ASP A 158 -5.90 -1.46 13.47
C ASP A 158 -6.46 -2.02 14.79
N SER A 159 -7.60 -1.49 15.25
CA SER A 159 -8.26 -1.97 16.47
C SER A 159 -8.67 -3.44 16.37
N LEU A 160 -9.08 -3.88 15.18
CA LEU A 160 -9.47 -5.27 14.90
C LEU A 160 -8.30 -6.15 14.48
N LYS A 161 -7.10 -5.56 14.29
CA LYS A 161 -5.89 -6.25 13.82
C LYS A 161 -6.16 -7.04 12.53
N LEU A 162 -6.84 -6.41 11.59
CA LEU A 162 -7.21 -7.07 10.33
C LEU A 162 -5.96 -7.47 9.54
N PRO A 163 -5.97 -8.64 8.90
CA PRO A 163 -4.84 -9.08 8.09
C PRO A 163 -4.69 -8.21 6.85
N ILE A 164 -3.46 -7.75 6.59
CA ILE A 164 -3.14 -7.00 5.38
C ILE A 164 -3.19 -7.96 4.18
N LEU A 165 -3.94 -7.56 3.16
CA LEU A 165 -4.01 -8.22 1.87
C LEU A 165 -2.73 -7.94 1.08
N PRO A 166 -2.14 -8.97 0.45
CA PRO A 166 -0.82 -8.83 -0.14
C PRO A 166 -0.86 -7.92 -1.37
N ARG A 167 0.01 -6.91 -1.36
CA ARG A 167 0.49 -6.22 -2.56
C ARG A 167 1.92 -6.63 -2.83
N ASP A 168 2.27 -6.73 -4.11
CA ASP A 168 3.67 -6.83 -4.50
C ASP A 168 4.22 -5.41 -4.69
N THR A 169 4.75 -4.78 -3.64
CA THR A 169 5.29 -3.41 -3.74
C THR A 169 6.70 -3.35 -4.34
N SER A 170 7.22 -4.46 -4.89
CA SER A 170 8.53 -4.46 -5.51
C SER A 170 8.60 -3.43 -6.64
N GLY A 171 9.49 -2.43 -6.49
CA GLY A 171 9.69 -1.37 -7.47
C GLY A 171 8.96 -0.05 -7.21
N ILE A 172 8.14 0.08 -6.15
CA ILE A 172 7.69 1.38 -5.66
C ILE A 172 8.65 1.84 -4.56
N PRO A 173 9.35 2.99 -4.68
CA PRO A 173 10.01 3.58 -3.51
C PRO A 173 8.94 3.83 -2.44
N LEU A 174 9.12 3.28 -1.24
CA LEU A 174 8.24 3.38 -0.08
C LEU A 174 7.93 4.86 0.26
N ILE A 175 6.96 5.47 -0.42
CA ILE A 175 6.28 6.71 0.00
C ILE A 175 4.95 6.34 0.67
N LEU A 176 4.82 5.10 1.13
CA LEU A 176 3.59 4.54 1.69
C LEU A 176 3.74 4.20 3.16
N ASP A 177 4.55 4.96 3.89
CA ASP A 177 4.30 5.12 5.30
C ASP A 177 3.06 6.02 5.37
N ALA A 178 1.92 5.40 5.68
CA ALA A 178 0.78 6.14 6.20
C ALA A 178 1.33 7.08 7.28
N GLU A 179 1.17 8.39 7.10
CA GLU A 179 1.37 9.33 8.19
C GLU A 179 0.58 8.79 9.38
N ASP A 180 1.32 8.43 10.45
CA ASP A 180 0.91 8.00 11.80
C ASP A 180 1.35 6.60 12.30
N THR A 181 2.04 5.77 11.52
CA THR A 181 2.75 4.61 12.12
C THR A 181 4.15 4.98 12.59
N LYS A 182 4.23 5.53 13.80
CA LYS A 182 5.48 5.66 14.57
C LYS A 182 6.09 4.26 14.73
N PRO A 183 7.29 3.97 14.20
CA PRO A 183 7.90 2.66 14.42
C PRO A 183 8.34 2.56 15.89
N ALA A 184 7.75 1.59 16.59
CA ALA A 184 8.28 1.10 17.85
C ALA A 184 9.64 0.46 17.58
N LYS A 185 10.71 1.21 17.81
CA LYS A 185 12.07 0.66 17.81
C LYS A 185 12.42 0.21 19.22
N GLY A 186 12.44 -1.10 19.38
CA GLY A 186 12.86 -1.79 20.58
C GLY A 186 14.32 -1.56 20.95
N LYS A 187 14.60 -2.00 22.17
CA LYS A 187 15.88 -2.21 22.85
C LYS A 187 17.10 -2.32 21.92
N LYS A 188 18.14 -1.58 22.29
CA LYS A 188 19.53 -2.01 22.12
C LYS A 188 20.28 -1.71 23.41
N ASP A 189 20.87 -2.74 23.98
CA ASP A 189 21.77 -2.71 25.12
C ASP A 189 23.06 -1.95 24.75
N GLU A 190 23.61 -1.15 25.67
CA GLU A 190 25.05 -1.08 26.00
C GLU A 190 25.33 -0.08 27.14
N GLU A 191 25.78 -0.66 28.26
CA GLU A 191 26.83 -0.26 29.20
C GLU A 191 27.23 1.20 29.52
N ASN A 192 27.44 1.37 30.85
CA ASN A 192 28.43 2.18 31.56
C ASN A 192 28.23 3.70 31.66
N ASN A 193 27.86 4.19 32.85
CA ASN A 193 28.86 4.83 33.71
C ASN A 193 28.43 4.96 35.19
N GLU A 194 29.40 4.63 36.06
CA GLU A 194 29.71 5.12 37.40
C GLU A 194 28.65 5.78 38.29
N GLY A 195 28.38 5.12 39.43
CA GLY A 195 27.81 5.72 40.63
C GLY A 195 28.37 5.02 41.87
N LEU A 196 29.46 5.58 42.42
CA LEU A 196 29.96 5.26 43.75
C LEU A 196 28.86 5.44 44.80
N SER A 197 28.73 4.45 45.69
CA SER A 197 28.74 4.73 47.13
C SER A 197 29.01 3.43 47.89
N GLU A 198 30.11 3.46 48.62
CA GLU A 198 30.48 2.54 49.68
C GLU A 198 29.33 2.42 50.70
N ASP A 199 28.98 1.20 51.12
CA ASP A 199 28.89 0.98 52.56
C ASP A 199 28.98 -0.49 52.95
N ALA A 200 29.67 -0.69 54.06
CA ALA A 200 30.22 -1.94 54.54
C ALA A 200 29.31 -2.64 55.57
N LEU A 201 29.74 -3.86 55.93
CA LEU A 201 29.28 -4.73 57.04
C LEU A 201 27.97 -5.51 56.76
N LYS A 202 27.84 -6.82 57.05
CA LYS A 202 28.41 -7.58 58.18
C LYS A 202 28.32 -9.10 57.98
N LYS A 203 29.45 -9.77 58.25
CA LYS A 203 29.63 -11.07 58.94
C LYS A 203 28.82 -12.31 58.49
N LYS A 204 29.53 -13.24 57.83
CA LYS A 204 29.47 -14.68 58.13
C LYS A 204 30.61 -15.07 59.08
N LYS A 205 30.27 -15.34 60.33
CA LYS A 205 30.79 -16.46 61.15
C LYS A 205 29.99 -16.50 62.44
#